data_AF-A0A131Y7B4-F1
#
_entry.id   AF-A0A131Y7B4-F1
#
_cell.length_a   1.000
_cell.length_b   1.000
_cell.length_c   1.000
_cell.angle_alpha   90.00
_cell.angle_beta   90.00
_cell.angle_gamma   90.00
#
_symmetry.space_group_name_H-M   'P 1'
#
loop_
_entity.id
_entity.type
_entity.pdbx_description
1 polymer ?
#
loop_
_entity_poly.entity_id
_entity_poly.type
_entity_poly.pdbx_seq_one_letter_code
_entity_poly.pdbx_strand_id
1 'polypeptide(L)'
;FFQLHSGTLPVKPWLQERGIFVPWSVDCLLCRKPETVEHIFLDCWDAVFHWDILQRTLKKSLPVSAYGIRFLCVERDGGVPYDTIMVLALHSIWKSRMAVRHADVGARPVRDYFIESIVHLREVYRAQSEQPDWLP
;
A
#
# COMPACT_ATOMS: atom_id res chain seq x y z
N PHE A 1 -3.39 -5.25 13.74
CA PHE A 1 -2.02 -4.88 13.29
C PHE A 1 -2.03 -3.62 12.42
N PHE A 2 -2.69 -3.61 11.26
CA PHE A 2 -2.73 -2.43 10.37
C PHE A 2 -3.52 -1.23 10.93
N GLN A 3 -4.61 -1.42 11.69
CA GLN A 3 -5.30 -0.32 12.40
C GLN A 3 -4.37 0.43 13.38
N LEU A 4 -3.56 -0.31 14.16
CA LEU A 4 -2.59 0.28 15.09
C LEU A 4 -1.47 1.03 14.35
N HIS A 5 -1.03 0.51 13.20
CA HIS A 5 0.03 1.12 12.41
C HIS A 5 -0.48 2.35 11.65
N SER A 6 -1.61 2.23 10.95
CA SER A 6 -2.20 3.33 10.16
C SER A 6 -2.54 4.55 11.02
N GLY A 7 -3.00 4.39 12.26
CA GLY A 7 -3.23 5.52 13.19
C GLY A 7 -1.96 6.14 13.80
N THR A 8 -0.81 5.48 13.64
CA THR A 8 0.50 5.94 14.15
C THR A 8 1.51 6.21 13.03
N LEU A 9 1.11 6.07 11.76
CA LEU A 9 1.99 6.39 10.64
C LEU A 9 2.34 7.89 10.70
N PRO A 10 3.62 8.25 10.63
CA PRO A 10 4.10 9.62 10.82
C PRO A 10 3.86 10.48 9.56
N VAL A 11 2.60 10.55 9.12
CA VAL A 11 2.16 11.43 8.03
C VAL A 11 2.22 12.89 8.47
N LYS A 12 2.32 13.82 7.53
CA LYS A 12 2.59 15.23 7.84
C LYS A 12 1.53 15.87 8.77
N PRO A 13 0.21 15.72 8.52
CA PRO A 13 -0.81 16.27 9.42
C PRO A 13 -0.69 15.71 10.84
N TRP A 14 -0.48 14.39 10.97
CA TRP A 14 -0.30 13.72 12.26
C TRP A 14 0.92 14.25 13.03
N LEU A 15 2.05 14.47 12.35
CA LEU A 15 3.25 15.04 12.97
C LEU A 15 3.00 16.46 13.48
N GLN A 16 2.34 17.29 12.66
CA GLN A 16 1.99 18.66 13.04
C GLN A 16 1.04 18.69 14.25
N GLU A 17 0.02 17.82 14.28
CA GLU A 17 -0.91 17.69 15.42
C GLU A 17 -0.21 17.29 16.72
N ARG A 18 0.92 16.58 16.64
CA ARG A 18 1.76 16.20 17.78
C ARG A 18 2.80 17.26 18.16
N GLY A 19 2.77 18.43 17.53
CA GLY A 19 3.74 19.51 17.77
C GLY A 19 5.13 19.23 17.19
N ILE A 20 5.25 18.21 16.33
CA ILE A 20 6.51 17.91 15.65
C ILE A 20 6.63 18.86 14.45
N PHE A 21 7.77 19.52 14.32
CA PHE A 21 8.03 20.41 13.20
C PHE A 21 7.99 19.64 11.87
N VAL A 22 7.15 20.11 10.94
CA VAL A 22 7.07 19.59 9.58
C VAL A 22 7.53 20.70 8.64
N PRO A 23 8.65 20.53 7.91
CA PRO A 23 9.07 21.52 6.93
C PRO A 23 8.09 21.55 5.75
N TRP A 24 7.92 22.74 5.17
CA TRP A 24 7.05 22.99 4.00
C TRP A 24 5.55 22.82 4.32
N SER A 25 4.76 22.41 3.32
CA SER A 25 3.32 22.13 3.49
C SER A 25 3.06 20.70 3.97
N VAL A 26 1.99 20.54 4.76
CA VAL A 26 1.37 19.25 5.12
C VAL A 26 0.60 18.62 3.97
N ASP A 27 0.45 19.32 2.86
CA ASP A 27 -0.26 18.83 1.70
C ASP A 27 0.58 17.82 0.91
N CYS A 28 -0.15 16.92 0.25
CA CYS A 28 0.41 16.00 -0.71
C CYS A 28 0.88 16.76 -1.95
N LEU A 29 2.09 16.43 -2.43
CA LEU A 29 2.70 17.09 -3.59
C LEU A 29 1.90 16.90 -4.89
N LEU A 30 1.20 15.77 -5.02
CA LEU A 30 0.44 15.42 -6.22
C LEU A 30 -0.96 16.05 -6.20
N CYS A 31 -1.66 15.94 -5.07
CA CYS A 31 -3.08 16.29 -4.99
C CYS A 31 -3.36 17.65 -4.36
N ARG A 32 -2.37 18.32 -3.76
CA ARG A 32 -2.50 19.63 -3.09
C ARG A 32 -3.59 19.64 -2.00
N LYS A 33 -3.75 18.52 -1.29
CA LYS A 33 -4.67 18.34 -0.17
C LYS A 33 -3.91 17.82 1.05
N PRO A 34 -4.41 18.00 2.28
CA PRO A 34 -3.76 17.49 3.48
C PRO A 34 -3.42 16.00 3.33
N GLU A 35 -2.16 15.65 3.55
CA GLU A 35 -1.65 14.30 3.32
C GLU A 35 -1.95 13.38 4.50
N THR A 36 -3.23 12.99 4.65
CA THR A 36 -3.66 12.03 5.66
C THR A 36 -3.34 10.59 5.26
N VAL A 37 -3.56 9.66 6.18
CA VAL A 37 -3.42 8.21 5.94
C VAL A 37 -4.41 7.75 4.88
N GLU A 38 -5.68 8.13 5.00
CA GLU A 38 -6.71 7.87 4.00
C GLU A 38 -6.33 8.46 2.65
N HIS A 39 -5.81 9.69 2.65
CA HIS A 39 -5.35 10.31 1.42
C HIS A 39 -4.24 9.48 0.76
N ILE A 40 -3.18 9.14 1.48
CA ILE A 40 -2.04 8.39 0.92
C ILE A 40 -2.48 7.04 0.34
N PHE A 41 -3.32 6.29 1.05
CA PHE A 41 -3.65 4.90 0.70
C PHE A 41 -4.90 4.73 -0.16
N LEU A 42 -5.78 5.72 -0.24
CA LEU A 42 -7.07 5.61 -0.94
C LEU A 42 -7.27 6.72 -1.96
N ASP A 43 -7.10 7.98 -1.55
CA ASP A 43 -7.59 9.12 -2.36
C ASP A 43 -6.52 9.77 -3.23
N CYS A 44 -5.25 9.50 -2.99
CA CYS A 44 -4.15 10.05 -3.76
C CYS A 44 -4.05 9.35 -5.12
N TRP A 45 -3.65 10.08 -6.17
CA TRP A 45 -3.62 9.56 -7.53
C TRP A 45 -2.85 8.23 -7.67
N ASP A 46 -1.67 8.10 -7.06
CA ASP A 46 -0.93 6.83 -7.16
C ASP A 46 -1.68 5.66 -6.52
N ALA A 47 -2.39 5.89 -5.43
CA ALA A 47 -3.18 4.85 -4.77
C ALA A 47 -4.39 4.46 -5.62
N VAL A 48 -5.16 5.45 -6.09
CA VAL A 48 -6.33 5.22 -6.96
C VAL A 48 -5.93 4.40 -8.19
N PHE A 49 -4.89 4.81 -8.90
CA PHE A 49 -4.42 4.10 -10.09
C PHE A 49 -3.90 2.70 -9.75
N HIS A 50 -3.13 2.56 -8.67
CA HIS A 50 -2.61 1.25 -8.27
C HIS A 50 -3.73 0.26 -7.95
N TRP A 51 -4.73 0.67 -7.16
CA TRP A 51 -5.85 -0.17 -6.79
C TRP A 51 -6.74 -0.55 -7.97
N ASP A 52 -7.01 0.39 -8.89
CA ASP A 52 -7.79 0.11 -10.11
C ASP A 52 -7.07 -0.92 -11.00
N ILE A 53 -5.78 -0.71 -11.26
CA ILE A 53 -4.97 -1.64 -12.06
C ILE A 53 -4.90 -3.01 -11.39
N LEU A 54 -4.68 -3.07 -10.07
CA LEU A 54 -4.57 -4.32 -9.33
C LEU A 54 -5.87 -5.12 -9.37
N GLN A 55 -7.01 -4.49 -9.09
CA GLN A 55 -8.32 -5.16 -9.11
C GLN A 55 -8.67 -5.69 -10.50
N ARG A 56 -8.38 -4.93 -11.57
CA ARG A 56 -8.56 -5.38 -12.96
C ARG A 56 -7.64 -6.55 -13.32
N THR A 57 -6.40 -6.51 -12.84
CA THR A 57 -5.41 -7.58 -13.08
C THR A 57 -5.84 -8.88 -12.40
N LEU A 58 -6.32 -8.81 -11.16
CA LEU A 58 -6.79 -9.96 -10.39
C LEU A 58 -8.22 -10.39 -10.77
N LYS A 59 -8.95 -9.56 -11.52
CA LYS A 59 -10.40 -9.72 -11.78
C LYS A 59 -11.21 -9.93 -10.50
N LYS A 60 -10.82 -9.26 -9.41
CA LYS A 60 -11.42 -9.39 -8.07
C LYS A 60 -11.68 -8.00 -7.49
N SER A 61 -12.87 -7.84 -6.90
CA SER A 61 -13.20 -6.66 -6.09
C SER A 61 -12.51 -6.77 -4.74
N LEU A 62 -11.59 -5.85 -4.47
CA LEU A 62 -10.88 -5.76 -3.19
C LEU A 62 -11.58 -4.71 -2.31
N PRO A 63 -11.58 -4.86 -0.97
CA PRO A 63 -12.18 -3.90 -0.07
C PRO A 63 -11.29 -2.63 0.07
N VAL A 64 -11.22 -1.82 -0.98
CA VAL A 64 -10.45 -0.57 -1.04
C VAL A 64 -11.27 0.57 -0.43
N SER A 65 -11.47 0.48 0.88
CA SER A 65 -12.10 1.52 1.70
C SER A 65 -11.30 1.73 2.98
N ALA A 66 -11.53 2.82 3.70
CA ALA A 66 -10.84 3.07 4.98
C ALA A 66 -11.01 1.91 5.97
N TYR A 67 -12.20 1.30 6.01
CA TYR A 67 -12.44 0.09 6.80
C TYR A 67 -11.70 -1.11 6.20
N GLY A 68 -11.84 -1.32 4.89
CA GLY A 68 -11.30 -2.50 4.21
C GLY A 68 -9.77 -2.60 4.25
N ILE A 69 -9.03 -1.50 4.03
CA ILE A 69 -7.57 -1.51 4.15
C ILE A 69 -7.10 -1.68 5.60
N ARG A 70 -7.93 -1.30 6.59
CA ARG A 70 -7.60 -1.41 8.02
C ARG A 70 -7.71 -2.82 8.56
N PHE A 71 -8.77 -3.52 8.14
CA PHE A 71 -9.10 -4.84 8.67
C PHE A 71 -8.75 -5.97 7.70
N LEU A 72 -8.50 -5.65 6.42
CA LEU A 72 -8.15 -6.61 5.38
C LEU A 72 -9.12 -7.80 5.36
N CYS A 73 -10.41 -7.52 5.54
CA CYS A 73 -11.48 -8.52 5.46
C CYS A 73 -11.66 -8.94 3.99
N VAL A 74 -10.77 -9.78 3.49
CA VAL A 74 -10.80 -10.33 2.14
C VAL A 74 -11.07 -11.82 2.24
N GLU A 75 -12.04 -12.29 1.45
CA GLU A 75 -12.32 -13.72 1.32
C GLU A 75 -11.16 -14.42 0.61
N ARG A 76 -10.77 -15.59 1.13
CA ARG A 76 -9.74 -16.44 0.54
C ARG A 76 -10.35 -17.35 -0.51
N ASP A 77 -10.71 -16.76 -1.65
CA ASP A 77 -11.25 -17.52 -2.77
C ASP A 77 -10.15 -18.38 -3.40
N GLY A 78 -10.38 -19.69 -3.49
CA GLY A 78 -9.44 -20.62 -4.13
C GLY A 78 -8.07 -20.71 -3.45
N GLY A 79 -7.97 -20.35 -2.17
CA GLY A 79 -6.72 -20.39 -1.40
C GLY A 79 -5.72 -19.28 -1.71
N VAL A 80 -6.04 -18.37 -2.64
CA VAL A 80 -5.17 -17.24 -3.00
C VAL A 80 -5.04 -16.25 -1.83
N PRO A 81 -3.83 -15.83 -1.44
CA PRO A 81 -3.60 -14.97 -0.28
C PRO A 81 -3.84 -13.48 -0.62
N TYR A 82 -5.08 -13.12 -0.96
CA TYR A 82 -5.44 -11.75 -1.33
C TYR A 82 -5.19 -10.72 -0.23
N ASP A 83 -5.35 -11.11 1.03
CA ASP A 83 -4.97 -10.32 2.20
C ASP A 83 -3.49 -9.90 2.14
N THR A 84 -2.61 -10.85 1.85
CA THR A 84 -1.17 -10.64 1.72
C THR A 84 -0.86 -9.77 0.51
N ILE A 85 -1.51 -9.99 -0.62
CA ILE A 85 -1.37 -9.15 -1.82
C ILE A 85 -1.76 -7.70 -1.50
N MET A 86 -2.86 -7.48 -0.78
CA MET A 86 -3.27 -6.14 -0.34
C MET A 86 -2.26 -5.49 0.61
N VAL A 87 -1.70 -6.25 1.56
CA VAL A 87 -0.64 -5.73 2.45
C VAL A 87 0.58 -5.29 1.65
N LEU A 88 1.01 -6.08 0.66
CA LEU A 88 2.13 -5.73 -0.20
C LEU A 88 1.85 -4.49 -1.07
N ALA A 89 0.61 -4.33 -1.55
CA ALA A 89 0.17 -3.13 -2.25
C ALA A 89 0.24 -1.89 -1.34
N LEU A 90 -0.35 -1.97 -0.12
CA LEU A 90 -0.28 -0.89 0.87
C LEU A 90 1.17 -0.53 1.22
N HIS A 91 2.01 -1.54 1.47
CA HIS A 91 3.43 -1.33 1.74
C HIS A 91 4.15 -0.68 0.56
N SER A 92 3.83 -1.05 -0.68
CA SER A 92 4.43 -0.46 -1.88
C SER A 92 4.03 1.00 -2.07
N ILE A 93 2.77 1.34 -1.78
CA ILE A 93 2.29 2.73 -1.78
C ILE A 93 3.09 3.55 -0.75
N TRP A 94 3.20 3.03 0.47
CA TRP A 94 3.96 3.69 1.54
C TRP A 94 5.43 3.87 1.17
N LYS A 95 6.08 2.82 0.64
CA LYS A 95 7.50 2.84 0.29
C LYS A 95 7.78 3.86 -0.82
N SER A 96 6.94 3.92 -1.85
CA SER A 96 7.05 4.92 -2.92
C SER A 96 6.89 6.36 -2.39
N ARG A 97 5.91 6.58 -1.50
CA ARG A 97 5.70 7.88 -0.83
C ARG A 97 6.90 8.31 0.00
N MET A 98 7.43 7.39 0.81
CA MET A 98 8.59 7.68 1.67
C MET A 98 9.85 7.95 0.86
N ALA A 99 10.07 7.25 -0.26
CA ALA A 99 11.20 7.50 -1.13
C ALA A 99 11.19 8.92 -1.72
N VAL A 100 10.01 9.40 -2.17
CA VAL A 100 9.86 10.79 -2.62
C VAL A 100 10.08 11.77 -1.47
N ARG A 101 9.53 11.49 -0.29
CA ARG A 101 9.68 12.35 0.90
C ARG A 101 11.13 12.48 1.35
N HIS A 102 11.90 11.40 1.29
CA HIS A 102 13.32 11.39 1.67
C HIS A 102 14.26 11.85 0.54
N ALA A 103 13.70 12.22 -0.62
CA ALA A 103 14.46 12.56 -1.81
C ALA A 103 15.45 11.44 -2.20
N ASP A 104 15.01 10.19 -2.07
CA ASP A 104 15.82 9.03 -2.45
C ASP A 104 16.16 9.08 -3.94
N VAL A 105 17.45 8.96 -4.28
CA VAL A 105 17.93 8.98 -5.67
C VAL A 105 17.26 7.89 -6.53
N GLY A 106 16.87 6.78 -5.91
CA GLY A 106 16.18 5.66 -6.54
C GLY A 106 14.68 5.62 -6.26
N ALA A 107 14.01 6.76 -6.07
CA ALA A 107 12.57 6.79 -5.88
C ALA A 107 11.85 6.17 -7.10
N ARG A 108 11.04 5.14 -6.85
CA ARG A 108 10.31 4.38 -7.87
C ARG A 108 8.80 4.55 -7.75
N PRO A 109 8.03 4.37 -8.84
CA PRO A 109 6.58 4.30 -8.77
C PRO A 109 6.12 3.08 -7.94
N VAL A 110 4.90 3.16 -7.40
CA VAL A 110 4.28 2.10 -6.58
C VAL A 110 4.34 0.73 -7.25
N ARG A 111 4.10 0.70 -8.57
CA ARG A 111 4.12 -0.51 -9.39
C ARG A 111 5.43 -1.30 -9.26
N ASP A 112 6.56 -0.63 -9.25
CA ASP A 112 7.86 -1.32 -9.30
C ASP A 112 8.17 -1.96 -7.95
N TYR A 113 7.90 -1.26 -6.83
CA TYR A 113 7.99 -1.85 -5.49
C TYR A 113 7.03 -3.02 -5.30
N PHE A 114 5.84 -2.94 -5.89
CA PHE A 114 4.85 -4.00 -5.81
C PHE A 114 5.25 -5.24 -6.60
N ILE A 115 5.72 -5.08 -7.84
CA ILE A 115 6.22 -6.18 -8.67
C ILE A 115 7.36 -6.90 -7.96
N GLU A 116 8.33 -6.15 -7.43
CA GLU A 116 9.45 -6.72 -6.65
C GLU A 116 8.94 -7.57 -5.47
N SER A 117 7.96 -7.05 -4.73
CA SER A 117 7.38 -7.74 -3.57
C SER A 117 6.59 -8.99 -3.96
N ILE A 118 5.82 -8.94 -5.05
CA ILE A 118 5.04 -10.08 -5.56
C ILE A 118 5.94 -11.16 -6.14
N VAL A 119 7.00 -10.79 -6.85
CA VAL A 119 8.01 -11.75 -7.34
C VAL A 119 8.65 -12.45 -6.15
N HIS A 120 9.05 -11.71 -5.12
CA HIS A 120 9.60 -12.31 -3.91
C HIS A 120 8.60 -13.26 -3.23
N LEU A 121 7.33 -12.85 -3.07
CA LEU A 121 6.28 -13.70 -2.51
C LEU A 121 6.10 -15.00 -3.31
N ARG A 122 6.09 -14.90 -4.64
CA ARG A 122 5.99 -16.06 -5.53
C ARG A 122 7.15 -17.03 -5.31
N GLU A 123 8.39 -16.54 -5.25
CA GLU A 123 9.55 -17.40 -5.01
C GLU A 123 9.51 -18.06 -3.63
N VAL A 124 9.00 -17.38 -2.61
CA VAL A 124 8.77 -17.98 -1.28
C VAL A 124 7.79 -19.15 -1.36
N TYR A 125 6.67 -19.01 -2.08
CA TYR A 125 5.73 -20.12 -2.27
C TYR A 125 6.31 -21.26 -3.11
N ARG A 126 7.10 -20.96 -4.14
CA ARG A 126 7.78 -21.99 -4.96
C ARG A 126 8.76 -22.84 -4.18
N ALA A 127 9.39 -22.25 -3.16
CA ALA A 127 10.35 -22.95 -2.30
C ALA A 127 9.69 -23.84 -1.22
N GLN A 128 8.35 -23.81 -1.07
CA GLN A 128 7.64 -24.67 -0.12
C GLN A 128 7.60 -26.12 -0.62
N SER A 129 7.59 -27.07 0.32
CA SER A 129 7.49 -28.51 0.01
C SER A 129 6.17 -28.89 -0.64
N GLU A 130 5.09 -28.21 -0.24
CA GLU A 130 3.77 -28.32 -0.85
C GLU A 130 3.43 -26.98 -1.47
N GLN A 131 3.33 -26.94 -2.80
CA GLN A 131 3.01 -25.72 -3.53
C GLN A 131 1.49 -25.55 -3.62
N PRO A 132 0.98 -24.33 -3.46
CA PRO A 132 -0.45 -24.09 -3.60
C PRO A 132 -0.92 -24.22 -5.05
N ASP A 133 -2.11 -24.80 -5.25
CA ASP A 133 -2.70 -25.05 -6.58
C ASP A 133 -2.90 -23.79 -7.44
N TRP A 134 -3.00 -22.63 -6.81
CA TRP A 134 -3.16 -21.35 -7.49
C TRP A 134 -1.84 -20.77 -8.02
N LEU A 135 -0.69 -21.34 -7.66
CA LEU A 135 0.62 -20.89 -8.10
C LEU A 135 0.89 -21.38 -9.54
N PRO A 136 1.26 -20.47 -10.47
CA PRO A 136 1.58 -20.84 -11.85
C PRO A 136 3.00 -21.41 -12.04
#